data_AF-A0A9P6JLG3-F1
#
_entry.id   AF-A0A9P6JLG3-F1
#
_cell.length_a   1.000
_cell.length_b   1.000
_cell.length_c   1.000
_cell.angle_alpha   90.00
_cell.angle_beta   90.00
_cell.angle_gamma   90.00
#
_symmetry.space_group_name_H-M   'P 1'
#
loop_
_entity.id
_entity.type
_entity.pdbx_description
1 polymer ?
#
loop_
_entity_poly.entity_id
_entity_poly.type
_entity_poly.pdbx_seq_one_letter_code
_entity_poly.pdbx_strand_id
1 'polypeptide(L)'
;MSFPKVIGLDTDWTIWQGYLGQWGRGRGGNAIAEDNIVRVDRQLLRDSTNRNNWIRVYNDIYNIVQDLLRNGAKLAIVSRNPNKNMCDRALYYFNAPNPGDHNNEYSLSHLVTYNEIVDQSKVEHWRRIHGWTQEDYSEFLMFDDEAAHNSVRIELGVTFQQARNKQGLLWQVYQDGLNAWRRGKGVMIYPTPGFTPRRVHIGYSGLPSYWIYLVTHGEGTVEYKVPYRWGYALYVADHIEIAKYFCGWNGTWNVGGAGDKNYVCEIWVKDYDLFCKINKIWVPENIGKLPQANNTNWSFEATGQNQEDRDRTVSQWGVHTPYVLFSQHHGMNGLPNPRQRFTEMVVCTQIQRGIFDLVVLSDDQVKQASTNNPNPFPFRHQLNSWNITVPNETWNEFRSRGERDFF
;
A
#
# COMPACT_ATOMS: atom_id res chain seq x y z
N MET A 1 -2.58 -23.52 4.13
CA MET A 1 -2.91 -22.11 4.45
C MET A 1 -3.10 -21.36 3.13
N SER A 2 -3.82 -20.24 3.11
CA SER A 2 -3.93 -19.41 1.89
C SER A 2 -2.57 -18.83 1.49
N PHE A 3 -2.42 -18.57 0.18
CA PHE A 3 -1.18 -18.10 -0.43
C PHE A 3 -1.48 -17.13 -1.60
N PRO A 4 -0.66 -16.09 -1.84
CA PRO A 4 -0.84 -15.18 -2.97
C PRO A 4 -0.85 -15.92 -4.30
N LYS A 5 -1.62 -15.43 -5.29
CA LYS A 5 -1.61 -15.99 -6.65
C LYS A 5 -0.39 -15.57 -7.44
N VAL A 6 0.08 -14.34 -7.22
CA VAL A 6 1.28 -13.78 -7.86
C VAL A 6 2.15 -13.12 -6.81
N ILE A 7 3.44 -13.47 -6.81
CA ILE A 7 4.46 -12.81 -6.00
C ILE A 7 5.45 -12.13 -6.94
N GLY A 8 5.53 -10.80 -6.84
CA GLY A 8 6.45 -9.96 -7.61
C GLY A 8 7.70 -9.64 -6.80
N LEU A 9 8.87 -9.83 -7.41
CA LEU A 9 10.16 -9.48 -6.84
C LEU A 9 10.83 -8.40 -7.69
N ASP A 10 11.28 -7.32 -7.06
CA ASP A 10 12.26 -6.44 -7.69
C ASP A 10 13.62 -7.12 -7.85
N THR A 11 14.47 -6.56 -8.71
CA THR A 11 15.79 -7.09 -8.99
C THR A 11 16.88 -6.53 -8.09
N ASP A 12 17.19 -5.23 -8.24
CA ASP A 12 18.40 -4.64 -7.67
C ASP A 12 18.15 -4.43 -6.17
N TRP A 13 19.09 -4.83 -5.31
CA TRP A 13 18.95 -4.82 -3.84
C TRP A 13 17.78 -5.62 -3.25
N THR A 14 17.02 -6.35 -4.08
CA THR A 14 15.94 -7.24 -3.66
C THR A 14 16.29 -8.70 -3.91
N ILE A 15 16.49 -9.12 -5.18
CA ILE A 15 16.97 -10.47 -5.53
C ILE A 15 18.48 -10.56 -5.38
N TRP A 16 19.22 -9.51 -5.77
CA TRP A 16 20.67 -9.49 -5.66
C TRP A 16 21.20 -8.17 -5.10
N GLN A 17 22.36 -8.24 -4.47
CA GLN A 17 23.11 -7.09 -4.02
C GLN A 17 23.76 -6.40 -5.22
N GLY A 18 23.62 -5.07 -5.32
CA GLY A 18 24.23 -4.23 -6.36
C GLY A 18 23.25 -3.82 -7.47
N TYR A 19 23.74 -2.98 -8.39
CA TYR A 19 22.97 -2.47 -9.53
C TYR A 19 23.47 -3.06 -10.85
N LEU A 20 22.54 -3.53 -11.67
CA LEU A 20 22.83 -4.13 -12.98
C LEU A 20 22.50 -3.15 -14.12
N GLY A 21 23.15 -1.97 -14.17
CA GLY A 21 22.76 -0.88 -15.07
C GLY A 21 23.78 -0.42 -16.12
N GLN A 22 25.07 -0.65 -15.92
CA GLN A 22 26.14 -0.03 -16.73
C GLN A 22 27.24 -1.01 -17.18
N TRP A 23 26.94 -2.30 -17.22
CA TRP A 23 27.93 -3.34 -17.49
C TRP A 23 28.24 -3.45 -18.99
N GLY A 24 29.42 -3.96 -19.32
CA GLY A 24 29.80 -4.24 -20.71
C GLY A 24 30.17 -3.01 -21.54
N ARG A 25 30.38 -1.85 -20.90
CA ARG A 25 30.79 -0.59 -21.57
C ARG A 25 32.30 -0.32 -21.51
N GLY A 26 33.08 -1.20 -20.89
CA GLY A 26 34.53 -1.05 -20.77
C GLY A 26 35.31 -1.54 -22.00
N ARG A 27 36.62 -1.22 -22.01
CA ARG A 27 37.53 -1.62 -23.11
C ARG A 27 37.63 -3.13 -23.22
N GLY A 28 37.46 -3.66 -24.44
CA GLY A 28 37.59 -5.09 -24.73
C GLY A 28 36.33 -5.92 -24.43
N GLY A 29 35.19 -5.27 -24.20
CA GLY A 29 33.90 -5.95 -24.08
C GLY A 29 33.35 -6.49 -25.39
N ASN A 30 32.49 -7.49 -25.28
CA ASN A 30 31.61 -7.95 -26.35
C ASN A 30 30.68 -6.82 -26.80
N ALA A 31 30.35 -6.80 -28.10
CA ALA A 31 29.44 -5.80 -28.68
C ALA A 31 28.02 -5.86 -28.09
N ILE A 32 27.58 -7.06 -27.70
CA ILE A 32 26.34 -7.28 -26.96
C ILE A 32 26.66 -7.12 -25.47
N ALA A 33 26.04 -6.13 -24.82
CA ALA A 33 26.41 -5.72 -23.47
C ALA A 33 26.23 -6.87 -22.45
N GLU A 34 25.14 -7.61 -22.53
CA GLU A 34 24.79 -8.73 -21.66
C GLU A 34 25.74 -9.94 -21.79
N ASP A 35 26.43 -10.08 -22.91
CA ASP A 35 27.44 -11.13 -23.11
C ASP A 35 28.75 -10.82 -22.38
N ASN A 36 28.82 -9.67 -21.68
CA ASN A 36 29.91 -9.33 -20.77
C ASN A 36 29.62 -9.79 -19.32
N ILE A 37 28.47 -10.39 -19.02
CA ILE A 37 28.20 -11.00 -17.73
C ILE A 37 28.98 -12.32 -17.62
N VAL A 38 29.87 -12.39 -16.64
CA VAL A 38 30.65 -13.58 -16.30
C VAL A 38 30.16 -14.15 -14.97
N ARG A 39 29.81 -15.43 -14.99
CA ARG A 39 29.54 -16.19 -13.76
C ARG A 39 30.85 -16.50 -13.05
N VAL A 40 30.99 -16.04 -11.81
CA VAL A 40 32.16 -16.31 -10.96
C VAL A 40 31.92 -17.54 -10.09
N ASP A 41 30.75 -17.60 -9.45
CA ASP A 41 30.31 -18.74 -8.65
C ASP A 41 28.79 -18.95 -8.79
N ARG A 42 28.18 -19.75 -7.90
CA ARG A 42 26.73 -20.00 -7.92
C ARG A 42 25.92 -18.72 -7.72
N GLN A 43 26.43 -17.77 -6.96
CA GLN A 43 25.73 -16.58 -6.48
C GLN A 43 26.29 -15.27 -7.03
N LEU A 44 27.54 -15.24 -7.49
CA LEU A 44 28.24 -14.05 -7.92
C LEU A 44 28.36 -13.99 -9.44
N LEU A 45 27.84 -12.90 -10.02
CA LEU A 45 28.10 -12.49 -11.39
C LEU A 45 28.95 -11.23 -11.40
N ARG A 46 29.74 -11.05 -12.46
CA ARG A 46 30.66 -9.92 -12.60
C ARG A 46 30.75 -9.46 -14.04
N ASP A 47 30.97 -8.17 -14.23
CA ASP A 47 31.27 -7.60 -15.55
C ASP A 47 32.69 -8.00 -15.99
N SER A 48 32.83 -8.55 -17.19
CA SER A 48 34.12 -8.90 -17.79
C SER A 48 34.99 -7.66 -18.03
N THR A 49 34.38 -6.51 -18.32
CA THR A 49 35.03 -5.27 -18.73
C THR A 49 35.43 -4.38 -17.56
N ASN A 50 34.74 -4.53 -16.42
CA ASN A 50 35.08 -3.88 -15.16
C ASN A 50 34.76 -4.80 -13.98
N ARG A 51 35.78 -5.48 -13.46
CA ARG A 51 35.64 -6.46 -12.38
C ARG A 51 35.17 -5.86 -11.04
N ASN A 52 35.12 -4.55 -10.89
CA ASN A 52 34.54 -3.90 -9.70
C ASN A 52 33.01 -3.87 -9.76
N ASN A 53 32.42 -4.07 -10.95
CA ASN A 53 30.99 -4.23 -11.13
C ASN A 53 30.61 -5.70 -10.93
N TRP A 54 29.84 -5.98 -9.88
CA TRP A 54 29.36 -7.32 -9.55
C TRP A 54 27.96 -7.27 -8.97
N ILE A 55 27.24 -8.38 -9.08
CA ILE A 55 26.00 -8.62 -8.34
C ILE A 55 26.07 -9.98 -7.64
N ARG A 56 25.48 -10.07 -6.45
CA ARG A 56 25.40 -11.32 -5.69
C ARG A 56 23.96 -11.60 -5.30
N VAL A 57 23.40 -12.71 -5.76
CA VAL A 57 22.05 -13.13 -5.32
C VAL A 57 22.03 -13.42 -3.82
N TYR A 58 21.00 -12.94 -3.13
CA TYR A 58 20.86 -13.18 -1.69
C TYR A 58 20.57 -14.66 -1.40
N ASN A 59 21.06 -15.15 -0.26
CA ASN A 59 21.02 -16.58 0.08
C ASN A 59 19.60 -17.16 0.08
N ASP A 60 18.64 -16.41 0.60
CA ASP A 60 17.27 -16.89 0.81
C ASP A 60 16.42 -16.93 -0.46
N ILE A 61 16.87 -16.28 -1.55
CA ILE A 61 16.10 -16.20 -2.80
C ILE A 61 15.76 -17.59 -3.33
N TYR A 62 16.70 -18.54 -3.27
CA TYR A 62 16.45 -19.89 -3.75
C TYR A 62 15.37 -20.61 -2.94
N ASN A 63 15.37 -20.43 -1.61
CA ASN A 63 14.35 -21.01 -0.72
C ASN A 63 12.99 -20.34 -0.93
N ILE A 64 12.98 -19.02 -1.12
CA ILE A 64 11.76 -18.24 -1.38
C ILE A 64 11.12 -18.64 -2.71
N VAL A 65 11.93 -18.76 -3.77
CA VAL A 65 11.45 -19.23 -5.09
C VAL A 65 10.93 -20.66 -5.02
N GLN A 66 11.58 -21.51 -4.22
CA GLN A 66 11.07 -22.86 -4.02
C GLN A 66 9.73 -22.86 -3.25
N ASP A 67 9.59 -22.07 -2.19
CA ASP A 67 8.36 -21.99 -1.39
C ASP A 67 7.18 -21.45 -2.21
N LEU A 68 7.39 -20.37 -2.98
CA LEU A 68 6.32 -19.79 -3.80
C LEU A 68 5.79 -20.78 -4.84
N LEU A 69 6.69 -21.51 -5.51
CA LEU A 69 6.31 -22.49 -6.53
C LEU A 69 5.64 -23.72 -5.90
N ARG A 70 6.09 -24.17 -4.73
CA ARG A 70 5.44 -25.27 -3.98
C ARG A 70 4.00 -24.94 -3.61
N ASN A 71 3.72 -23.68 -3.30
CA ASN A 71 2.39 -23.20 -2.95
C ASN A 71 1.56 -22.77 -4.17
N GLY A 72 2.07 -23.01 -5.39
CA GLY A 72 1.34 -22.73 -6.64
C GLY A 72 1.24 -21.25 -7.01
N ALA A 73 2.03 -20.37 -6.39
CA ALA A 73 2.11 -18.97 -6.81
C ALA A 73 2.92 -18.83 -8.10
N LYS A 74 2.55 -17.85 -8.91
CA LYS A 74 3.32 -17.44 -10.08
C LYS A 74 4.39 -16.42 -9.66
N LEU A 75 5.62 -16.62 -10.10
CA LEU A 75 6.70 -15.66 -9.91
C LEU A 75 6.62 -14.57 -10.96
N ALA A 76 6.61 -13.31 -10.51
CA ALA A 76 6.81 -12.15 -11.35
C ALA A 76 8.15 -11.48 -11.01
N ILE A 77 8.89 -11.05 -12.03
CA ILE A 77 9.97 -10.07 -11.87
C ILE A 77 9.39 -8.73 -12.26
N VAL A 78 9.46 -7.78 -11.35
CA VAL A 78 8.90 -6.44 -11.55
C VAL A 78 10.03 -5.48 -11.28
N SER A 79 10.64 -4.88 -12.30
CA SER A 79 11.85 -4.04 -12.14
C SER A 79 11.83 -2.82 -13.03
N ARG A 80 12.35 -1.71 -12.50
CA ARG A 80 12.55 -0.46 -13.24
C ARG A 80 13.91 -0.36 -13.91
N ASN A 81 14.69 -1.43 -13.88
CA ASN A 81 16.00 -1.44 -14.51
C ASN A 81 15.85 -1.22 -16.04
N PRO A 82 16.55 -0.22 -16.63
CA PRO A 82 16.41 0.08 -18.06
C PRO A 82 17.05 -0.96 -18.98
N ASN A 83 17.83 -1.91 -18.46
CA ASN A 83 18.57 -2.91 -19.24
C ASN A 83 17.95 -4.29 -19.12
N LYS A 84 16.76 -4.48 -19.70
CA LYS A 84 16.02 -5.75 -19.65
C LYS A 84 16.87 -6.98 -19.99
N ASN A 85 17.58 -6.97 -21.13
CA ASN A 85 18.38 -8.12 -21.57
C ASN A 85 19.49 -8.48 -20.58
N MET A 86 20.07 -7.48 -19.91
CA MET A 86 21.10 -7.68 -18.90
C MET A 86 20.52 -8.39 -17.67
N CYS A 87 19.35 -7.94 -17.20
CA CYS A 87 18.64 -8.60 -16.10
C CYS A 87 18.20 -10.02 -16.47
N ASP A 88 17.67 -10.23 -17.68
CA ASP A 88 17.29 -11.55 -18.17
C ASP A 88 18.50 -12.50 -18.19
N ARG A 89 19.66 -12.02 -18.67
CA ARG A 89 20.90 -12.79 -18.68
C ARG A 89 21.40 -13.10 -17.27
N ALA A 90 21.29 -12.17 -16.33
CA ALA A 90 21.63 -12.42 -14.93
C ALA A 90 20.73 -13.49 -14.31
N LEU A 91 19.40 -13.36 -14.49
CA LEU A 91 18.41 -14.34 -14.06
C LEU A 91 18.63 -15.73 -14.70
N TYR A 92 19.17 -15.78 -15.91
CA TYR A 92 19.54 -17.04 -16.57
C TYR A 92 20.70 -17.76 -15.86
N TYR A 93 21.67 -17.04 -15.30
CA TYR A 93 22.83 -17.67 -14.64
C TYR A 93 22.56 -18.14 -13.20
N PHE A 94 21.56 -17.55 -12.53
CA PHE A 94 21.18 -17.96 -11.19
C PHE A 94 20.20 -19.15 -11.26
N ASN A 95 20.57 -20.27 -10.62
CA ASN A 95 19.79 -21.50 -10.68
C ASN A 95 19.16 -21.84 -9.32
N ALA A 96 17.87 -22.12 -9.33
CA ALA A 96 17.09 -22.55 -8.17
C ALA A 96 16.53 -23.97 -8.37
N PRO A 97 16.40 -24.78 -7.30
CA PRO A 97 15.70 -26.06 -7.38
C PRO A 97 14.22 -25.85 -7.73
N ASN A 98 13.69 -26.60 -8.69
CA ASN A 98 12.26 -26.62 -8.98
C ASN A 98 11.56 -27.63 -8.06
N PRO A 99 10.51 -27.25 -7.33
CA PRO A 99 9.81 -28.20 -6.48
C PRO A 99 9.10 -29.34 -7.23
N GLY A 100 8.79 -29.18 -8.52
CA GLY A 100 8.24 -30.26 -9.35
C GLY A 100 9.28 -31.27 -9.84
N ASP A 101 10.58 -30.95 -9.73
CA ASP A 101 11.68 -31.79 -10.20
C ASP A 101 12.88 -31.64 -9.26
N HIS A 102 12.87 -32.42 -8.18
CA HIS A 102 13.87 -32.33 -7.10
C HIS A 102 15.30 -32.65 -7.53
N ASN A 103 15.50 -33.22 -8.73
CA ASN A 103 16.82 -33.60 -9.22
C ASN A 103 17.42 -32.56 -10.17
N ASN A 104 16.65 -31.55 -10.60
CA ASN A 104 17.09 -30.54 -11.56
C ASN A 104 17.00 -29.12 -11.01
N GLU A 105 18.04 -28.33 -11.26
CA GLU A 105 18.01 -26.89 -11.05
C GLU A 105 17.65 -26.18 -12.35
N TYR A 106 16.80 -25.17 -12.26
CA TYR A 106 16.38 -24.34 -13.37
C TYR A 106 16.88 -22.92 -13.15
N SER A 107 17.19 -22.22 -14.24
CA SER A 107 17.49 -20.80 -14.13
C SER A 107 16.29 -20.04 -13.58
N LEU A 108 16.52 -18.97 -12.82
CA LEU A 108 15.44 -18.12 -12.34
C LEU A 108 14.61 -17.61 -13.51
N SER A 109 15.26 -17.24 -14.64
CA SER A 109 14.56 -16.82 -15.86
C SER A 109 13.53 -17.84 -16.37
N HIS A 110 13.78 -19.15 -16.20
CA HIS A 110 12.86 -20.21 -16.62
C HIS A 110 11.67 -20.37 -15.66
N LEU A 111 11.86 -20.02 -14.38
CA LEU A 111 10.84 -20.13 -13.34
C LEU A 111 9.91 -18.90 -13.28
N VAL A 112 10.31 -17.79 -13.92
CA VAL A 112 9.53 -16.55 -13.99
C VAL A 112 8.34 -16.71 -14.93
N THR A 113 7.14 -16.45 -14.42
CA THR A 113 5.91 -16.45 -15.20
C THR A 113 5.65 -15.10 -15.86
N TYR A 114 5.91 -14.00 -15.14
CA TYR A 114 5.69 -12.64 -15.62
C TYR A 114 6.99 -11.84 -15.53
N ASN A 115 7.53 -11.42 -16.66
CA ASN A 115 8.82 -10.75 -16.73
C ASN A 115 8.65 -9.27 -17.12
N GLU A 116 8.41 -8.44 -16.12
CA GLU A 116 8.03 -7.03 -16.19
C GLU A 116 9.24 -6.16 -15.81
N ILE A 117 10.25 -6.12 -16.69
CA ILE A 117 11.47 -5.32 -16.54
C ILE A 117 11.44 -4.19 -17.56
N VAL A 118 11.03 -3.00 -17.14
CA VAL A 118 10.99 -1.79 -17.96
C VAL A 118 11.03 -0.56 -17.05
N ASP A 119 11.71 0.51 -17.45
CA ASP A 119 11.74 1.76 -16.67
C ASP A 119 10.40 2.51 -16.77
N GLN A 120 9.43 2.06 -15.97
CA GLN A 120 8.09 2.62 -15.82
C GLN A 120 7.63 2.54 -14.36
N SER A 121 6.52 3.19 -14.02
CA SER A 121 5.92 3.03 -12.69
C SER A 121 5.60 1.55 -12.40
N LYS A 122 5.87 1.09 -11.18
CA LYS A 122 5.48 -0.27 -10.72
C LYS A 122 3.97 -0.49 -10.77
N VAL A 123 3.18 0.59 -10.68
CA VAL A 123 1.72 0.56 -10.87
C VAL A 123 1.37 0.05 -12.27
N GLU A 124 2.07 0.50 -13.31
CA GLU A 124 1.84 0.06 -14.69
C GLU A 124 2.22 -1.40 -14.91
N HIS A 125 3.32 -1.86 -14.29
CA HIS A 125 3.68 -3.27 -14.32
C HIS A 125 2.58 -4.14 -13.72
N TRP A 126 2.03 -3.76 -12.56
CA TRP A 126 0.95 -4.51 -11.92
C TRP A 126 -0.38 -4.41 -12.66
N ARG A 127 -0.68 -3.29 -13.34
CA ARG A 127 -1.84 -3.19 -14.25
C ARG A 127 -1.74 -4.19 -15.40
N ARG A 128 -0.55 -4.37 -16.00
CA ARG A 128 -0.32 -5.39 -17.04
C ARG A 128 -0.45 -6.81 -16.50
N ILE A 129 0.17 -7.10 -15.35
CA ILE A 129 0.07 -8.41 -14.69
C ILE A 129 -1.39 -8.72 -14.36
N HIS A 130 -2.14 -7.77 -13.82
CA HIS A 130 -3.58 -7.88 -13.61
C HIS A 130 -4.33 -8.17 -14.91
N GLY A 131 -4.02 -7.44 -15.99
CA GLY A 131 -4.62 -7.68 -17.31
C GLY A 131 -4.36 -9.09 -17.85
N TRP A 132 -3.21 -9.69 -17.53
CA TRP A 132 -2.89 -11.07 -17.95
C TRP A 132 -3.49 -12.15 -17.05
N THR A 133 -3.54 -11.90 -15.74
CA THR A 133 -4.01 -12.90 -14.76
C THR A 133 -5.51 -12.85 -14.57
N GLN A 134 -6.11 -11.67 -14.73
CA GLN A 134 -7.48 -11.33 -14.34
C GLN A 134 -7.78 -11.56 -12.84
N GLU A 135 -6.73 -11.71 -12.01
CA GLU A 135 -6.85 -11.87 -10.57
C GLU A 135 -6.97 -10.50 -9.89
N ASP A 136 -7.78 -10.39 -8.83
CA ASP A 136 -7.89 -9.14 -8.07
C ASP A 136 -6.54 -8.78 -7.41
N TYR A 137 -6.25 -7.48 -7.27
CA TYR A 137 -4.99 -7.01 -6.68
C TYR A 137 -4.77 -7.50 -5.24
N SER A 138 -5.83 -7.88 -4.50
CA SER A 138 -5.70 -8.55 -3.19
C SER A 138 -5.03 -9.92 -3.24
N GLU A 139 -4.88 -10.51 -4.44
CA GLU A 139 -4.16 -11.77 -4.66
C GLU A 139 -2.66 -11.57 -4.93
N PHE A 140 -2.18 -10.32 -4.95
CA PHE A 140 -0.81 -9.98 -5.27
C PHE A 140 -0.01 -9.53 -4.06
N LEU A 141 1.26 -9.94 -4.04
CA LEU A 141 2.26 -9.53 -3.07
C LEU A 141 3.54 -9.08 -3.80
N MET A 142 4.05 -7.91 -3.46
CA MET A 142 5.27 -7.34 -4.02
C MET A 142 6.34 -7.17 -2.95
N PHE A 143 7.57 -7.55 -3.29
CA PHE A 143 8.77 -7.25 -2.52
C PHE A 143 9.70 -6.32 -3.32
N ASP A 144 10.17 -5.26 -2.67
CA ASP A 144 11.01 -4.22 -3.27
C ASP A 144 11.83 -3.53 -2.17
N ASP A 145 13.04 -3.05 -2.44
CA ASP A 145 13.83 -2.33 -1.45
C ASP A 145 13.46 -0.83 -1.37
N GLU A 146 12.93 -0.27 -2.46
CA GLU A 146 12.60 1.15 -2.55
C GLU A 146 11.18 1.43 -2.03
N ALA A 147 11.09 2.18 -0.91
CA ALA A 147 9.80 2.54 -0.32
C ALA A 147 8.90 3.36 -1.27
N ALA A 148 9.49 4.03 -2.27
CA ALA A 148 8.75 4.75 -3.32
C ALA A 148 7.75 3.84 -4.06
N HIS A 149 8.08 2.55 -4.20
CA HIS A 149 7.26 1.58 -4.90
C HIS A 149 6.05 1.08 -4.09
N ASN A 150 5.90 1.54 -2.85
CA ASN A 150 4.68 1.38 -2.05
C ASN A 150 3.44 2.03 -2.70
N SER A 151 3.63 2.86 -3.74
CA SER A 151 2.52 3.33 -4.59
C SER A 151 1.63 2.19 -5.08
N VAL A 152 2.16 1.00 -5.37
CA VAL A 152 1.33 -0.15 -5.81
C VAL A 152 0.26 -0.54 -4.77
N ARG A 153 0.59 -0.42 -3.47
CA ARG A 153 -0.35 -0.67 -2.37
C ARG A 153 -1.39 0.41 -2.27
N ILE A 154 -0.97 1.66 -2.48
CA ILE A 154 -1.81 2.85 -2.39
C ILE A 154 -2.80 2.92 -3.55
N GLU A 155 -2.35 2.69 -4.78
CA GLU A 155 -3.18 2.91 -5.96
C GLU A 155 -4.02 1.66 -6.30
N LEU A 156 -3.42 0.48 -6.16
CA LEU A 156 -4.02 -0.77 -6.63
C LEU A 156 -4.48 -1.68 -5.47
N GLY A 157 -3.96 -1.51 -4.26
CA GLY A 157 -4.25 -2.41 -3.14
C GLY A 157 -3.40 -3.69 -3.14
N VAL A 158 -2.33 -3.75 -3.95
CA VAL A 158 -1.34 -4.84 -3.89
C VAL A 158 -0.70 -4.86 -2.51
N THR A 159 -0.47 -6.03 -1.92
CA THR A 159 0.30 -6.08 -0.67
C THR A 159 1.76 -5.76 -0.98
N PHE A 160 2.34 -4.77 -0.29
CA PHE A 160 3.73 -4.37 -0.46
C PHE A 160 4.53 -4.67 0.80
N GLN A 161 5.73 -5.21 0.65
CA GLN A 161 6.65 -5.48 1.75
C GLN A 161 8.06 -4.99 1.37
N GLN A 162 8.55 -3.99 2.12
CA GLN A 162 9.87 -3.40 1.87
C GLN A 162 11.01 -4.33 2.31
N ALA A 163 11.97 -4.61 1.43
CA ALA A 163 13.25 -5.26 1.70
C ALA A 163 14.31 -4.21 2.09
N ARG A 164 14.22 -3.71 3.33
CA ARG A 164 14.93 -2.50 3.77
C ARG A 164 16.46 -2.63 3.82
N ASN A 165 17.11 -1.47 3.89
CA ASN A 165 18.52 -1.31 4.21
C ASN A 165 19.47 -2.07 3.27
N LYS A 166 19.03 -2.36 2.04
CA LYS A 166 19.85 -3.04 1.04
C LYS A 166 20.36 -4.40 1.52
N GLN A 167 19.61 -5.03 2.44
CA GLN A 167 19.90 -6.37 2.98
C GLN A 167 19.33 -7.49 2.11
N GLY A 168 18.55 -7.15 1.07
CA GLY A 168 17.88 -8.11 0.22
C GLY A 168 16.60 -8.67 0.81
N LEU A 169 15.94 -9.49 0.00
CA LEU A 169 14.79 -10.24 0.45
C LEU A 169 15.24 -11.46 1.27
N LEU A 170 15.29 -11.28 2.59
CA LEU A 170 15.55 -12.34 3.56
C LEU A 170 14.30 -13.17 3.83
N TRP A 171 14.48 -14.40 4.32
CA TRP A 171 13.38 -15.31 4.65
C TRP A 171 12.37 -14.71 5.63
N GLN A 172 12.85 -13.98 6.65
CA GLN A 172 11.96 -13.33 7.63
C GLN A 172 11.09 -12.26 6.96
N VAL A 173 11.68 -11.41 6.11
CA VAL A 173 10.95 -10.35 5.38
C VAL A 173 9.89 -10.98 4.46
N TYR A 174 10.24 -12.09 3.82
CA TYR A 174 9.31 -12.87 3.01
C TYR A 174 8.11 -13.38 3.83
N GLN A 175 8.34 -13.97 5.00
CA GLN A 175 7.28 -14.44 5.89
C GLN A 175 6.41 -13.28 6.42
N ASP A 176 7.02 -12.14 6.75
CA ASP A 176 6.30 -10.94 7.17
C ASP A 176 5.38 -10.42 6.06
N GLY A 177 5.85 -10.42 4.81
CA GLY A 177 5.05 -10.08 3.64
C GLY A 177 3.88 -11.03 3.42
N LEU A 178 4.09 -12.34 3.56
CA LEU A 178 3.00 -13.33 3.50
C LEU A 178 1.96 -13.12 4.61
N ASN A 179 2.41 -12.78 5.82
CA ASN A 179 1.51 -12.49 6.93
C ASN A 179 0.71 -11.21 6.72
N ALA A 180 1.33 -10.16 6.17
CA ALA A 180 0.65 -8.93 5.76
C ALA A 180 -0.41 -9.22 4.68
N TRP A 181 -0.06 -10.04 3.69
CA TRP A 181 -0.99 -10.44 2.64
C TRP A 181 -2.19 -11.22 3.20
N ARG A 182 -1.96 -12.18 4.11
CA ARG A 182 -3.05 -12.94 4.76
C ARG A 182 -4.00 -12.05 5.54
N ARG A 183 -3.48 -11.03 6.24
CA ARG A 183 -4.32 -10.04 6.93
C ARG A 183 -5.14 -9.21 5.93
N GLY A 184 -4.51 -8.78 4.82
CA GLY A 184 -5.21 -8.11 3.73
C GLY A 184 -6.29 -8.97 3.07
N LYS A 185 -6.03 -10.27 2.90
CA LYS A 185 -7.03 -11.20 2.40
C LYS A 185 -8.26 -11.29 3.31
N GLY A 186 -8.03 -11.19 4.61
CA GLY A 186 -9.08 -11.18 5.63
C GLY A 186 -10.00 -9.97 5.59
N VAL A 187 -9.67 -8.90 4.86
CA VAL A 187 -10.54 -7.70 4.73
C VAL A 187 -11.38 -7.70 3.46
N MET A 188 -11.31 -8.73 2.62
CA MET A 188 -12.07 -8.81 1.37
C MET A 188 -13.41 -9.52 1.60
N ILE A 189 -14.50 -8.92 1.10
CA ILE A 189 -15.82 -9.57 1.06
C ILE A 189 -15.95 -10.34 -0.25
N TYR A 190 -16.07 -11.66 -0.16
CA TYR A 190 -16.40 -12.51 -1.29
C TYR A 190 -17.90 -12.78 -1.32
N PRO A 191 -18.58 -12.62 -2.47
CA PRO A 191 -19.99 -12.99 -2.61
C PRO A 191 -20.17 -14.45 -2.19
N THR A 192 -20.79 -14.66 -1.03
CA THR A 192 -21.06 -15.99 -0.50
C THR A 192 -22.56 -16.22 -0.57
N PRO A 193 -23.05 -17.27 -1.26
CA PRO A 193 -24.48 -17.54 -1.35
C PRO A 193 -25.13 -17.60 0.04
N GLY A 194 -26.20 -16.82 0.25
CA GLY A 194 -26.93 -16.77 1.51
C GLY A 194 -26.32 -15.88 2.59
N PHE A 195 -25.15 -15.27 2.38
CA PHE A 195 -24.61 -14.26 3.27
C PHE A 195 -25.10 -12.87 2.85
N THR A 196 -25.82 -12.18 3.73
CA THR A 196 -26.19 -10.77 3.55
C THR A 196 -25.42 -9.94 4.56
N PRO A 197 -24.36 -9.23 4.15
CA PRO A 197 -23.53 -8.48 5.07
C PRO A 197 -24.33 -7.32 5.68
N ARG A 198 -24.09 -7.03 6.96
CA ARG A 198 -24.78 -5.95 7.66
C ARG A 198 -24.15 -4.61 7.30
N ARG A 199 -24.79 -3.92 6.35
CA ARG A 199 -24.37 -2.60 5.88
C ARG A 199 -24.69 -1.52 6.92
N VAL A 200 -23.72 -0.66 7.25
CA VAL A 200 -23.87 0.39 8.27
C VAL A 200 -23.23 1.70 7.80
N HIS A 201 -23.94 2.81 7.99
CA HIS A 201 -23.42 4.15 7.75
C HIS A 201 -22.46 4.51 8.87
N ILE A 202 -21.28 5.01 8.53
CA ILE A 202 -20.27 5.33 9.53
C ILE A 202 -19.70 6.73 9.39
N GLY A 203 -20.05 7.53 8.39
CA GLY A 203 -19.53 8.90 8.32
C GLY A 203 -19.69 9.54 6.95
N TYR A 204 -18.90 10.59 6.71
CA TYR A 204 -19.00 11.40 5.51
C TYR A 204 -17.61 11.73 4.95
N SER A 205 -17.52 11.93 3.64
CA SER A 205 -16.31 12.42 2.98
C SER A 205 -16.64 13.45 1.91
N GLY A 206 -15.75 14.42 1.70
CA GLY A 206 -15.83 15.35 0.58
C GLY A 206 -14.91 14.87 -0.55
N LEU A 207 -15.47 14.48 -1.69
CA LEU A 207 -14.74 13.78 -2.76
C LEU A 207 -15.05 14.39 -4.14
N PRO A 208 -14.06 14.51 -5.04
CA PRO A 208 -14.31 14.83 -6.45
C PRO A 208 -14.95 13.64 -7.18
N SER A 209 -15.67 13.92 -8.29
CA SER A 209 -16.31 12.92 -9.15
C SER A 209 -15.38 11.78 -9.55
N TYR A 210 -14.14 12.12 -9.94
CA TYR A 210 -13.18 11.11 -10.36
C TYR A 210 -12.83 10.12 -9.23
N TRP A 211 -12.75 10.57 -7.97
CA TRP A 211 -12.44 9.67 -6.86
C TRP A 211 -13.62 8.79 -6.48
N ILE A 212 -14.83 9.33 -6.57
CA ILE A 212 -16.05 8.54 -6.39
C ILE A 212 -16.06 7.41 -7.42
N TYR A 213 -15.70 7.72 -8.68
CA TYR A 213 -15.51 6.69 -9.71
C TYR A 213 -14.47 5.65 -9.29
N LEU A 214 -13.27 6.07 -8.88
CA LEU A 214 -12.22 5.14 -8.43
C LEU A 214 -12.72 4.24 -7.30
N VAL A 215 -13.22 4.80 -6.20
CA VAL A 215 -13.66 4.02 -5.03
C VAL A 215 -14.79 3.04 -5.38
N THR A 216 -15.76 3.47 -6.19
CA THR A 216 -16.90 2.61 -6.59
C THR A 216 -16.50 1.48 -7.55
N HIS A 217 -15.39 1.63 -8.27
CA HIS A 217 -14.79 0.57 -9.10
C HIS A 217 -13.72 -0.22 -8.34
N GLY A 218 -13.63 -0.01 -7.03
CA GLY A 218 -12.66 -0.67 -6.18
C GLY A 218 -11.24 -0.25 -6.49
N GLU A 219 -10.96 0.96 -6.96
CA GLU A 219 -9.62 1.52 -7.10
C GLU A 219 -9.24 2.40 -5.90
N GLY A 220 -7.94 2.58 -5.66
CA GLY A 220 -7.44 3.49 -4.62
C GLY A 220 -7.57 4.95 -5.05
N THR A 221 -7.88 5.84 -4.11
CA THR A 221 -7.83 7.29 -4.37
C THR A 221 -6.39 7.76 -4.26
N VAL A 222 -5.93 8.47 -5.28
CA VAL A 222 -4.55 8.94 -5.33
C VAL A 222 -4.57 10.41 -5.72
N GLU A 223 -4.02 11.25 -4.84
CA GLU A 223 -3.82 12.66 -5.15
C GLU A 223 -2.60 13.19 -4.45
N TYR A 224 -1.69 13.66 -5.29
CA TYR A 224 -0.37 14.12 -4.90
C TYR A 224 -0.35 15.61 -4.57
N LYS A 225 -1.38 16.36 -4.96
CA LYS A 225 -1.41 17.83 -4.85
C LYS A 225 -2.04 18.35 -3.55
N VAL A 226 -2.79 17.51 -2.83
CA VAL A 226 -3.47 17.94 -1.61
C VAL A 226 -2.65 17.53 -0.39
N PRO A 227 -2.42 18.42 0.60
CA PRO A 227 -1.65 18.10 1.79
C PRO A 227 -2.39 17.12 2.70
N TYR A 228 -2.23 15.82 2.43
CA TYR A 228 -2.83 14.75 3.22
C TYR A 228 -1.86 14.33 4.33
N ARG A 229 -2.23 14.64 5.57
CA ARG A 229 -1.41 14.37 6.76
C ARG A 229 -1.07 12.91 6.93
N TRP A 230 -1.99 12.01 6.61
CA TRP A 230 -1.78 10.57 6.77
C TRP A 230 -1.52 9.88 5.43
N GLY A 231 -1.07 10.62 4.42
CA GLY A 231 -0.78 10.10 3.09
C GLY A 231 -2.04 9.76 2.31
N TYR A 232 -1.88 8.97 1.25
CA TYR A 232 -2.94 8.65 0.30
C TYR A 232 -3.89 7.59 0.87
N ALA A 233 -5.15 7.98 1.08
CA ALA A 233 -6.20 7.16 1.67
C ALA A 233 -7.56 7.83 1.49
N LEU A 234 -8.64 7.10 1.80
CA LEU A 234 -9.96 7.70 1.97
C LEU A 234 -10.06 8.32 3.37
N TYR A 235 -10.31 9.62 3.42
CA TYR A 235 -10.52 10.40 4.65
C TYR A 235 -12.00 10.53 4.94
N VAL A 236 -12.40 10.24 6.17
CA VAL A 236 -13.79 10.19 6.61
C VAL A 236 -13.94 11.00 7.89
N ALA A 237 -14.91 11.91 7.90
CA ALA A 237 -15.34 12.65 9.07
C ALA A 237 -16.58 12.00 9.68
N ASP A 238 -16.71 12.06 11.00
CA ASP A 238 -17.95 11.70 11.71
C ASP A 238 -19.03 12.80 11.58
N HIS A 239 -18.64 14.00 11.15
CA HIS A 239 -19.51 15.17 11.03
C HIS A 239 -19.67 15.66 9.58
N ILE A 240 -20.91 15.82 9.10
CA ILE A 240 -21.17 16.15 7.68
C ILE A 240 -20.66 17.53 7.28
N GLU A 241 -20.80 18.57 8.12
CA GLU A 241 -20.26 19.90 7.78
C GLU A 241 -18.73 19.92 7.71
N ILE A 242 -18.03 18.97 8.35
CA ILE A 242 -16.58 18.82 8.20
C ILE A 242 -16.29 18.21 6.82
N ALA A 243 -17.00 17.16 6.42
CA ALA A 243 -16.90 16.60 5.07
C ALA A 243 -17.22 17.65 3.99
N LYS A 244 -18.22 18.51 4.21
CA LYS A 244 -18.57 19.64 3.33
C LYS A 244 -17.47 20.70 3.27
N TYR A 245 -16.82 21.01 4.39
CA TYR A 245 -15.64 21.89 4.39
C TYR A 245 -14.53 21.32 3.50
N PHE A 246 -14.17 20.05 3.68
CA PHE A 246 -13.15 19.39 2.86
C PHE A 246 -13.55 19.24 1.40
N CYS A 247 -14.84 19.06 1.11
CA CYS A 247 -15.40 19.09 -0.24
C CYS A 247 -15.13 20.44 -0.93
N GLY A 248 -15.33 21.56 -0.22
CA GLY A 248 -14.98 22.89 -0.72
C GLY A 248 -13.47 23.10 -0.85
N TRP A 249 -12.69 22.60 0.12
CA TRP A 249 -11.24 22.71 0.11
C TRP A 249 -10.63 21.97 -1.09
N ASN A 250 -11.09 20.76 -1.41
CA ASN A 250 -10.66 20.03 -2.61
C ASN A 250 -10.93 20.81 -3.91
N GLY A 251 -12.04 21.55 -3.98
CA GLY A 251 -12.31 22.45 -5.10
C GLY A 251 -11.24 23.51 -5.32
N THR A 252 -10.62 24.02 -4.24
CA THR A 252 -9.56 25.04 -4.35
C THR A 252 -8.25 24.48 -4.91
N TRP A 253 -8.00 23.18 -4.75
CA TRP A 253 -6.81 22.49 -5.29
C TRP A 253 -7.03 21.90 -6.68
N ASN A 254 -8.24 22.05 -7.25
CA ASN A 254 -8.63 21.48 -8.54
C ASN A 254 -8.38 19.96 -8.59
N VAL A 255 -8.70 19.29 -7.48
CA VAL A 255 -8.55 17.85 -7.29
C VAL A 255 -9.44 17.13 -8.30
N GLY A 256 -8.86 16.21 -9.08
CA GLY A 256 -9.56 15.53 -10.18
C GLY A 256 -9.49 16.24 -11.54
N GLY A 257 -8.93 17.47 -11.58
CA GLY A 257 -8.71 18.22 -12.81
C GLY A 257 -9.73 19.34 -13.04
N ALA A 258 -9.48 20.16 -14.06
CA ALA A 258 -10.34 21.30 -14.36
C ALA A 258 -11.76 20.85 -14.74
N GLY A 259 -12.74 21.29 -13.96
CA GLY A 259 -14.16 21.00 -14.18
C GLY A 259 -14.72 19.82 -13.40
N ASP A 260 -13.89 19.15 -12.58
CA ASP A 260 -14.35 18.06 -11.73
C ASP A 260 -15.24 18.59 -10.61
N LYS A 261 -16.40 17.94 -10.39
CA LYS A 261 -17.37 18.36 -9.38
C LYS A 261 -17.03 17.70 -8.06
N ASN A 262 -17.11 18.45 -6.97
CA ASN A 262 -16.95 17.91 -5.62
C ASN A 262 -18.32 17.59 -5.02
N TYR A 263 -18.40 16.48 -4.30
CA TYR A 263 -19.61 16.01 -3.64
C TYR A 263 -19.33 15.63 -2.19
N VAL A 264 -20.34 15.78 -1.34
CA VAL A 264 -20.36 15.13 -0.05
C VAL A 264 -20.93 13.72 -0.24
N CYS A 265 -20.23 12.72 0.26
CA CYS A 265 -20.63 11.33 0.21
C CYS A 265 -20.86 10.79 1.62
N GLU A 266 -21.91 10.01 1.80
CA GLU A 266 -21.99 9.10 2.95
C GLU A 266 -21.04 7.92 2.74
N ILE A 267 -20.40 7.53 3.83
CA ILE A 267 -19.47 6.41 3.87
C ILE A 267 -20.14 5.25 4.60
N TRP A 268 -20.26 4.14 3.90
CA TRP A 268 -20.91 2.94 4.40
C TRP A 268 -19.90 1.79 4.48
N VAL A 269 -19.99 1.01 5.55
CA VAL A 269 -19.34 -0.28 5.64
C VAL A 269 -20.29 -1.33 5.08
N LYS A 270 -19.82 -2.15 4.14
CA LYS A 270 -20.54 -3.27 3.51
C LYS A 270 -20.88 -4.35 4.53
N ASP A 271 -19.91 -4.74 5.35
CA ASP A 271 -20.01 -5.76 6.40
C ASP A 271 -19.47 -5.22 7.73
N TYR A 272 -20.38 -4.80 8.61
CA TYR A 272 -20.02 -4.23 9.90
C TYR A 272 -19.34 -5.24 10.82
N ASP A 273 -19.70 -6.52 10.77
CA ASP A 273 -19.13 -7.51 11.67
C ASP A 273 -17.68 -7.82 11.28
N LEU A 274 -17.39 -7.83 9.98
CA LEU A 274 -16.02 -7.83 9.48
C LEU A 274 -15.30 -6.54 9.88
N PHE A 275 -15.92 -5.37 9.69
CA PHE A 275 -15.33 -4.11 10.11
C PHE A 275 -14.95 -4.13 11.59
N CYS A 276 -15.78 -4.62 12.51
CA CYS A 276 -15.40 -4.74 13.93
C CYS A 276 -14.16 -5.62 14.17
N LYS A 277 -13.86 -6.59 13.29
CA LYS A 277 -12.71 -7.50 13.41
C LYS A 277 -11.42 -6.96 12.80
N ILE A 278 -11.49 -6.03 11.85
CA ILE A 278 -10.27 -5.49 11.23
C ILE A 278 -9.49 -4.61 12.22
N ASN A 279 -8.18 -4.54 12.00
CA ASN A 279 -7.27 -3.73 12.79
C ASN A 279 -7.65 -2.25 12.70
N LYS A 280 -7.76 -1.60 13.87
CA LYS A 280 -8.04 -0.16 13.98
C LYS A 280 -7.22 0.42 15.10
N ILE A 281 -6.72 1.64 14.88
CA ILE A 281 -5.93 2.34 15.87
C ILE A 281 -6.26 3.81 15.93
N TRP A 282 -6.35 4.36 17.14
CA TRP A 282 -6.38 5.79 17.37
C TRP A 282 -4.98 6.30 17.68
N VAL A 283 -4.42 7.11 16.80
CA VAL A 283 -3.05 7.61 16.93
C VAL A 283 -3.01 9.01 17.56
N PRO A 284 -1.92 9.35 18.27
CA PRO A 284 -1.72 10.71 18.76
C PRO A 284 -1.46 11.67 17.59
N GLU A 285 -1.92 12.92 17.70
CA GLU A 285 -1.68 13.94 16.68
C GLU A 285 -0.23 14.42 16.68
N ASN A 286 0.31 14.74 17.86
CA ASN A 286 1.49 15.61 18.00
C ASN A 286 2.67 14.97 18.72
N ILE A 287 2.79 13.65 18.69
CA ILE A 287 3.98 12.99 19.22
C ILE A 287 4.91 12.76 18.05
N GLY A 288 6.07 13.44 18.05
CA GLY A 288 7.11 13.36 17.00
C GLY A 288 7.68 11.97 16.70
N LYS A 289 7.06 10.92 17.26
CA LYS A 289 7.27 9.51 16.93
C LYS A 289 6.42 9.01 15.76
N LEU A 290 5.29 9.66 15.44
CA LEU A 290 4.45 9.25 14.32
C LEU A 290 4.68 10.15 13.10
N PRO A 291 5.30 9.65 12.03
CA PRO A 291 5.54 10.43 10.84
C PRO A 291 4.22 10.87 10.20
N GLN A 292 4.05 12.18 10.03
CA GLN A 292 3.00 12.77 9.21
C GLN A 292 3.54 13.01 7.81
N ALA A 293 2.70 12.87 6.79
CA ALA A 293 3.06 13.08 5.40
C ALA A 293 3.04 14.57 5.02
N ASN A 294 3.98 14.96 4.16
CA ASN A 294 4.00 16.25 3.48
C ASN A 294 4.10 16.01 1.96
N ASN A 295 3.08 15.35 1.42
CA ASN A 295 3.03 14.92 0.02
C ASN A 295 3.08 16.07 -1.00
N THR A 296 2.78 17.31 -0.60
CA THR A 296 2.92 18.48 -1.49
C THR A 296 4.36 18.92 -1.71
N ASN A 297 5.28 18.57 -0.79
CA ASN A 297 6.69 18.99 -0.85
C ASN A 297 7.67 17.82 -0.92
N TRP A 298 7.20 16.59 -0.78
CA TRP A 298 8.03 15.39 -0.73
C TRP A 298 8.06 14.65 -2.07
N SER A 299 9.19 14.00 -2.34
CA SER A 299 9.26 13.02 -3.42
C SER A 299 8.40 11.80 -3.09
N PHE A 300 8.05 11.02 -4.12
CA PHE A 300 7.38 9.72 -3.95
C PHE A 300 8.12 8.80 -2.97
N GLU A 301 9.45 8.79 -3.04
CA GLU A 301 10.30 8.03 -2.13
C GLU A 301 10.16 8.49 -0.69
N ALA A 302 10.21 9.80 -0.43
CA ALA A 302 10.04 10.33 0.91
C ALA A 302 8.63 10.07 1.46
N THR A 303 7.58 10.18 0.63
CA THR A 303 6.21 9.83 1.03
C THR A 303 6.06 8.34 1.32
N GLY A 304 6.59 7.48 0.44
CA GLY A 304 6.57 6.03 0.65
C GLY A 304 7.33 5.63 1.91
N GLN A 305 8.50 6.21 2.15
CA GLN A 305 9.31 5.93 3.34
C GLN A 305 8.62 6.41 4.63
N ASN A 306 7.98 7.57 4.60
CA ASN A 306 7.16 8.06 5.71
C ASN A 306 6.04 7.10 6.08
N GLN A 307 5.36 6.53 5.07
CA GLN A 307 4.30 5.56 5.29
C GLN A 307 4.82 4.24 5.88
N GLU A 308 5.95 3.71 5.37
CA GLU A 308 6.59 2.52 5.94
C GLU A 308 7.08 2.76 7.38
N ASP A 309 7.58 3.97 7.67
CA ASP A 309 7.99 4.35 9.02
C ASP A 309 6.80 4.46 9.97
N ARG A 310 5.66 4.99 9.50
CA ARG A 310 4.42 5.02 10.25
C ARG A 310 3.88 3.63 10.55
N ASP A 311 3.82 2.76 9.54
CA ASP A 311 3.33 1.38 9.70
C ASP A 311 4.19 0.62 10.74
N ARG A 312 5.51 0.87 10.75
CA ARG A 312 6.42 0.33 11.77
C ARG A 312 6.13 0.91 13.17
N THR A 313 5.94 2.22 13.31
CA THR A 313 5.56 2.81 14.61
C THR A 313 4.24 2.22 15.10
N VAL A 314 3.24 2.08 14.23
CA VAL A 314 1.93 1.48 14.59
C VAL A 314 2.08 0.01 15.02
N SER A 315 2.98 -0.74 14.39
CA SER A 315 3.28 -2.12 14.80
C SER A 315 3.87 -2.25 16.21
N GLN A 316 4.56 -1.22 16.71
CA GLN A 316 5.06 -1.19 18.09
C GLN A 316 3.93 -1.08 19.12
N TRP A 317 2.74 -0.63 18.69
CA TRP A 317 1.52 -0.62 19.49
C TRP A 317 0.65 -1.88 19.29
N GLY A 318 1.19 -2.91 18.61
CA GLY A 318 0.52 -4.21 18.41
C GLY A 318 -0.51 -4.22 17.28
N VAL A 319 -0.56 -3.17 16.46
CA VAL A 319 -1.49 -3.07 15.32
C VAL A 319 -0.70 -3.21 14.02
N HIS A 320 -1.15 -4.07 13.11
CA HIS A 320 -0.43 -4.36 11.86
C HIS A 320 -1.26 -4.01 10.63
N THR A 321 -0.59 -3.72 9.51
CA THR A 321 -1.25 -3.44 8.23
C THR A 321 -1.99 -4.68 7.68
N PRO A 322 -3.11 -4.47 6.95
CA PRO A 322 -3.80 -3.19 6.80
C PRO A 322 -4.59 -2.82 8.07
N TYR A 323 -4.76 -1.52 8.34
CA TYR A 323 -5.55 -1.00 9.46
C TYR A 323 -6.29 0.30 9.09
N VAL A 324 -7.33 0.64 9.87
CA VAL A 324 -7.96 1.97 9.85
C VAL A 324 -7.31 2.83 10.93
N LEU A 325 -6.94 4.06 10.58
CA LEU A 325 -6.33 5.02 11.50
C LEU A 325 -7.36 6.07 11.89
N PHE A 326 -7.44 6.37 13.19
CA PHE A 326 -8.22 7.48 13.74
C PHE A 326 -7.26 8.49 14.35
N SER A 327 -7.57 9.78 14.23
CA SER A 327 -6.81 10.83 14.90
C SER A 327 -7.72 11.99 15.30
N GLN A 328 -7.30 12.75 16.30
CA GLN A 328 -7.85 14.08 16.54
C GLN A 328 -6.99 15.10 15.79
N HIS A 329 -7.62 15.99 15.04
CA HIS A 329 -6.94 17.05 14.29
C HIS A 329 -7.26 18.41 14.90
N HIS A 330 -6.27 19.30 14.98
CA HIS A 330 -6.50 20.69 15.40
C HIS A 330 -7.59 21.37 14.57
N GLY A 331 -8.37 22.24 15.20
CA GLY A 331 -9.37 23.02 14.49
C GLY A 331 -8.75 23.89 13.39
N MET A 332 -9.48 24.04 12.29
CA MET A 332 -9.08 24.82 11.12
C MET A 332 -10.07 25.95 10.89
N ASN A 333 -9.58 27.06 10.33
CA ASN A 333 -10.45 28.17 9.94
C ASN A 333 -11.46 27.70 8.88
N GLY A 334 -12.74 28.01 9.11
CA GLY A 334 -13.86 27.63 8.25
C GLY A 334 -14.55 26.31 8.63
N LEU A 335 -14.01 25.55 9.59
CA LEU A 335 -14.76 24.44 10.18
C LEU A 335 -15.95 24.94 11.03
N PRO A 336 -16.96 24.10 11.30
CA PRO A 336 -18.10 24.46 12.16
C PRO A 336 -17.69 24.96 13.53
N ASN A 337 -16.60 24.41 14.09
CA ASN A 337 -15.99 24.90 15.32
C ASN A 337 -14.46 24.98 15.16
N PRO A 338 -13.92 26.12 14.70
CA PRO A 338 -12.48 26.27 14.43
C PRO A 338 -11.60 26.18 15.67
N ARG A 339 -12.18 26.30 16.89
CA ARG A 339 -11.46 26.23 18.16
C ARG A 339 -11.44 24.82 18.75
N GLN A 340 -12.27 23.92 18.23
CA GLN A 340 -12.31 22.54 18.68
C GLN A 340 -11.56 21.66 17.69
N ARG A 341 -10.97 20.59 18.24
CA ARG A 341 -10.43 19.52 17.42
C ARG A 341 -11.57 18.72 16.80
N PHE A 342 -11.29 18.11 15.67
CA PHE A 342 -12.23 17.21 15.02
C PHE A 342 -11.63 15.83 14.84
N THR A 343 -12.49 14.83 14.73
CA THR A 343 -12.06 13.46 14.47
C THR A 343 -11.92 13.21 12.99
N GLU A 344 -10.85 12.52 12.63
CA GLU A 344 -10.59 12.04 11.28
C GLU A 344 -10.37 10.53 11.32
N MET A 345 -11.01 9.81 10.39
CA MET A 345 -10.77 8.40 10.11
C MET A 345 -10.12 8.27 8.74
N VAL A 346 -9.06 7.46 8.64
CA VAL A 346 -8.25 7.26 7.44
C VAL A 346 -8.27 5.78 7.08
N VAL A 347 -8.80 5.49 5.88
CA VAL A 347 -9.01 4.13 5.39
C VAL A 347 -8.04 3.86 4.24
N CYS A 348 -7.10 2.93 4.45
CA CYS A 348 -6.17 2.54 3.39
C CYS A 348 -6.87 1.77 2.27
N THR A 349 -6.30 1.82 1.06
CA THR A 349 -6.87 1.26 -0.17
C THR A 349 -7.29 -0.20 -0.03
N GLN A 350 -6.51 -1.05 0.64
CA GLN A 350 -6.84 -2.47 0.82
C GLN A 350 -8.18 -2.65 1.56
N ILE A 351 -8.40 -1.87 2.64
CA ILE A 351 -9.65 -1.91 3.41
C ILE A 351 -10.77 -1.22 2.64
N GLN A 352 -10.49 -0.08 2.01
CA GLN A 352 -11.46 0.67 1.22
C GLN A 352 -12.09 -0.23 0.14
N ARG A 353 -11.27 -0.91 -0.66
CA ARG A 353 -11.70 -1.84 -1.71
C ARG A 353 -12.55 -2.98 -1.15
N GLY A 354 -12.14 -3.53 -0.01
CA GLY A 354 -12.74 -4.72 0.56
C GLY A 354 -14.12 -4.50 1.18
N ILE A 355 -14.29 -3.44 1.99
CA ILE A 355 -15.47 -3.32 2.86
C ILE A 355 -16.18 -1.96 2.85
N PHE A 356 -15.76 -0.99 2.04
CA PHE A 356 -16.38 0.34 2.00
C PHE A 356 -17.20 0.58 0.73
N ASP A 357 -18.28 1.36 0.89
CA ASP A 357 -19.14 1.89 -0.16
C ASP A 357 -19.38 3.40 0.04
N LEU A 358 -19.75 4.07 -1.05
CA LEU A 358 -20.09 5.49 -1.07
C LEU A 358 -21.54 5.70 -1.52
N VAL A 359 -22.22 6.68 -0.94
CA VAL A 359 -23.49 7.22 -1.45
C VAL A 359 -23.35 8.72 -1.63
N VAL A 360 -23.47 9.21 -2.86
CA VAL A 360 -23.39 10.64 -3.18
C VAL A 360 -24.65 11.33 -2.68
N LEU A 361 -24.50 12.44 -1.96
CA LEU A 361 -25.60 13.26 -1.49
C LEU A 361 -25.86 14.45 -2.42
N SER A 362 -27.13 14.77 -2.64
CA SER A 362 -27.54 16.05 -3.23
C SER A 362 -27.36 17.20 -2.23
N ASP A 363 -27.33 18.44 -2.72
CA ASP A 363 -27.22 19.63 -1.86
C ASP A 363 -28.35 19.71 -0.80
N ASP A 364 -29.56 19.32 -1.17
CA ASP A 364 -30.71 19.26 -0.26
C ASP A 364 -30.52 18.18 0.81
N GLN A 365 -30.00 17.00 0.44
CA GLN A 365 -29.68 15.93 1.39
C GLN A 365 -28.57 16.35 2.35
N VAL A 366 -27.53 17.03 1.86
CA VAL A 366 -26.47 17.60 2.71
C VAL A 366 -27.08 18.58 3.71
N LYS A 367 -27.88 19.56 3.23
CA LYS A 367 -28.54 20.55 4.08
C LYS A 367 -29.44 19.90 5.14
N GLN A 368 -30.19 18.87 4.76
CA GLN A 368 -31.07 18.13 5.65
C GLN A 368 -30.27 17.38 6.73
N ALA A 369 -29.23 16.65 6.34
CA ALA A 369 -28.38 15.91 7.27
C ALA A 369 -27.67 16.85 8.26
N SER A 370 -27.20 18.00 7.79
CA SER A 370 -26.60 19.04 8.64
C SER A 370 -27.56 19.62 9.67
N THR A 371 -28.86 19.67 9.37
CA THR A 371 -29.88 20.21 10.27
C THR A 371 -30.38 19.16 11.27
N ASN A 372 -30.57 17.92 10.81
CA ASN A 372 -31.24 16.88 11.60
C ASN A 372 -30.31 16.19 12.60
N ASN A 373 -29.15 15.72 12.13
CA ASN A 373 -28.17 15.03 12.96
C ASN A 373 -26.81 15.11 12.28
N PRO A 374 -26.06 16.22 12.47
CA PRO A 374 -24.84 16.47 11.74
C PRO A 374 -23.69 15.52 12.13
N ASN A 375 -23.78 14.84 13.27
CA ASN A 375 -22.80 13.86 13.76
C ASN A 375 -23.50 12.62 14.33
N PRO A 376 -24.03 11.73 13.47
CA PRO A 376 -24.79 10.57 13.91
C PRO A 376 -23.92 9.49 14.56
N PHE A 377 -22.61 9.46 14.27
CA PHE A 377 -21.69 8.43 14.74
C PHE A 377 -20.35 9.02 15.22
N PRO A 378 -20.32 9.73 16.36
CA PRO A 378 -19.07 10.29 16.87
C PRO A 378 -18.07 9.15 17.12
N PHE A 379 -16.93 9.14 16.41
CA PHE A 379 -15.99 8.01 16.44
C PHE A 379 -15.44 7.73 17.84
N ARG A 380 -15.28 8.78 18.64
CA ARG A 380 -14.87 8.70 20.04
C ARG A 380 -15.81 7.85 20.91
N HIS A 381 -17.09 7.76 20.57
CA HIS A 381 -18.04 6.90 21.29
C HIS A 381 -18.02 5.45 20.78
N GLN A 382 -17.21 5.15 19.76
CA GLN A 382 -17.15 3.85 19.11
C GLN A 382 -15.89 3.04 19.46
N LEU A 383 -15.05 3.53 20.37
CA LEU A 383 -13.77 2.87 20.71
C LEU A 383 -13.96 1.38 21.04
N ASN A 384 -14.92 1.08 21.92
CA ASN A 384 -15.19 -0.29 22.37
C ASN A 384 -15.97 -1.09 21.31
N SER A 385 -17.03 -0.51 20.73
CA SER A 385 -17.90 -1.20 19.77
C SER A 385 -17.17 -1.55 18.46
N TRP A 386 -16.21 -0.74 18.05
CA TRP A 386 -15.40 -0.95 16.84
C TRP A 386 -14.05 -1.60 17.12
N ASN A 387 -13.77 -1.97 18.38
CA ASN A 387 -12.51 -2.59 18.78
C ASN A 387 -11.28 -1.76 18.34
N ILE A 388 -11.28 -0.46 18.66
CA ILE A 388 -10.21 0.47 18.29
C ILE A 388 -9.12 0.40 19.35
N THR A 389 -7.89 0.05 18.95
CA THR A 389 -6.72 0.14 19.83
C THR A 389 -6.36 1.59 20.09
N VAL A 390 -6.17 1.96 21.36
CA VAL A 390 -5.74 3.32 21.76
C VAL A 390 -4.47 3.19 22.58
N PRO A 391 -3.28 3.55 22.04
CA PRO A 391 -2.03 3.47 22.77
C PRO A 391 -2.00 4.50 23.92
N ASN A 392 -1.16 4.23 24.92
CA ASN A 392 -1.02 5.10 26.11
C ASN A 392 -0.66 6.54 25.75
N GLU A 393 0.14 6.71 24.71
CA GLU A 393 0.47 7.98 24.10
C GLU A 393 -0.76 8.81 23.70
N THR A 394 -1.72 8.19 23.02
CA THR A 394 -2.99 8.83 22.64
C THR A 394 -3.82 9.18 23.87
N TRP A 395 -3.91 8.28 24.86
CA TRP A 395 -4.62 8.56 26.11
C TRP A 395 -4.03 9.74 26.87
N ASN A 396 -2.71 9.85 26.91
CA ASN A 396 -2.01 10.97 27.54
C ASN A 396 -2.28 12.28 26.81
N GLU A 397 -2.33 12.25 25.47
CA GLU A 397 -2.70 13.42 24.68
C GLU A 397 -4.12 13.90 25.03
N PHE A 398 -5.12 13.00 25.06
CA PHE A 398 -6.49 13.34 25.43
C PHE A 398 -6.57 13.98 26.83
N ARG A 399 -5.88 13.41 27.82
CA ARG A 399 -5.81 13.98 29.18
C ARG A 399 -5.19 15.37 29.17
N SER A 400 -4.09 15.57 28.44
CA SER A 400 -3.38 16.85 28.37
C SER A 400 -4.22 17.96 27.74
N ARG A 401 -5.17 17.59 26.88
CA ARG A 401 -6.10 18.49 26.18
C ARG A 401 -7.44 18.67 26.89
N GLY A 402 -7.67 17.95 28.01
CA GLY A 402 -8.95 17.99 28.72
C GLY A 402 -10.11 17.33 27.98
N GLU A 403 -9.81 16.41 27.05
CA GLU A 403 -10.81 15.71 26.23
C GLU A 403 -11.43 14.56 27.03
N ARG A 404 -12.31 14.92 27.97
CA ARG A 404 -12.92 13.97 28.92
C ARG A 404 -13.90 13.00 28.27
N ASP A 405 -14.45 13.35 27.11
CA ASP A 405 -15.42 12.54 26.35
C ASP A 405 -14.88 11.18 25.87
N PHE A 406 -13.58 10.92 26.07
CA PHE A 406 -12.93 9.65 25.75
C PHE A 406 -12.85 8.67 26.95
N PHE A 407 -13.21 9.10 28.16
CA PHE A 407 -13.04 8.32 29.41
C PHE A 407 -14.35 7.77 29.96
#